data_AF-A0A7C3NLI8-F1
#
_entry.id   AF-A0A7C3NLI8-F1
#
_cell.length_a   1.000
_cell.length_b   1.000
_cell.length_c   1.000
_cell.angle_alpha   90.00
_cell.angle_beta   90.00
_cell.angle_gamma   90.00
#
_symmetry.space_group_name_H-M   'P 1'
#
loop_
_entity.id
_entity.type
_entity.pdbx_description
1 polymer ?
#
loop_
_entity_poly.entity_id
_entity_poly.type
_entity_poly.pdbx_seq_one_letter_code
_entity_poly.pdbx_strand_id
1 'polypeptide(L)'
;MNWRACARAHPPGGAIEEMGDAFLLEQRYQQITPEEIEKIFGPRFSTELIKVPLREWQGPIASGYGIHLVKVDDHETSRATALNTVREQVKRDWLDAKRREIKEATLKKLRDRYEVVIDEAAFRATVIAQSDRVQETGQ
;
A
#
# COMPACT_ATOMS: atom_id res chain seq x y z
N MET A 1 6.77 8.24 -12.75
CA MET A 1 7.00 6.78 -12.59
C MET A 1 6.33 5.92 -13.68
N ASN A 2 6.60 6.05 -14.98
CA ASN A 2 6.01 5.12 -15.98
C ASN A 2 6.87 3.86 -16.14
N TRP A 3 6.34 2.68 -15.80
CA TRP A 3 6.99 1.38 -16.00
C TRP A 3 6.23 0.59 -17.07
N ARG A 4 6.77 -0.53 -17.59
CA ARG A 4 6.11 -1.41 -18.58
C ARG A 4 6.63 -2.84 -18.46
N ALA A 5 5.99 -3.70 -17.66
CA ALA A 5 6.47 -5.07 -17.42
C ALA A 5 5.73 -6.13 -18.28
N CYS A 6 6.27 -6.47 -19.46
CA CYS A 6 5.65 -7.44 -20.38
C CYS A 6 6.17 -8.88 -20.18
N ALA A 7 5.30 -9.82 -19.82
CA ALA A 7 5.63 -11.22 -19.67
C ALA A 7 5.83 -11.95 -21.02
N ARG A 8 7.10 -12.17 -21.36
CA ARG A 8 7.68 -13.01 -22.45
C ARG A 8 7.85 -12.35 -23.83
N ALA A 9 8.84 -12.87 -24.56
CA ALA A 9 9.78 -12.20 -25.48
C ALA A 9 9.28 -11.83 -26.89
N HIS A 10 9.79 -10.71 -27.46
CA HIS A 10 10.32 -10.70 -28.85
C HIS A 10 11.17 -9.43 -29.22
N PRO A 11 12.18 -9.54 -30.13
CA PRO A 11 12.83 -8.45 -30.89
C PRO A 11 11.90 -7.37 -31.48
N PRO A 12 12.43 -6.19 -31.87
CA PRO A 12 11.66 -4.96 -32.00
C PRO A 12 10.71 -4.98 -33.21
N GLY A 13 9.41 -4.73 -32.98
CA GLY A 13 8.49 -4.34 -34.06
C GLY A 13 7.02 -4.80 -33.99
N GLY A 14 6.55 -5.53 -32.96
CA GLY A 14 5.17 -6.04 -32.89
C GLY A 14 4.37 -5.51 -31.69
N ALA A 15 3.04 -5.41 -31.86
CA ALA A 15 2.11 -5.00 -30.81
C ALA A 15 2.15 -6.02 -29.65
N ILE A 16 2.54 -5.53 -28.47
CA ILE A 16 2.75 -6.30 -27.23
C ILE A 16 1.48 -6.94 -26.64
N GLU A 17 0.30 -6.52 -27.10
CA GLU A 17 -1.00 -6.92 -26.54
C GLU A 17 -1.44 -8.32 -27.01
N GLU A 18 -0.88 -8.84 -28.11
CA GLU A 18 -1.27 -10.14 -28.69
C GLU A 18 -0.30 -11.29 -28.37
N MET A 19 0.75 -11.06 -27.55
CA MET A 19 1.83 -12.04 -27.39
C MET A 19 2.15 -12.34 -25.92
N GLY A 20 1.51 -13.39 -25.38
CA GLY A 20 1.78 -13.95 -24.05
C GLY A 20 0.71 -14.98 -23.63
N ASP A 21 1.04 -15.85 -22.67
CA ASP A 21 -0.01 -16.61 -21.97
C ASP A 21 -0.98 -15.63 -21.32
N ALA A 22 -2.26 -15.99 -21.24
CA ALA A 22 -3.28 -15.17 -20.61
C ALA A 22 -2.85 -14.86 -19.16
N PHE A 23 -2.32 -13.65 -18.96
CA PHE A 23 -1.88 -13.18 -17.67
C PHE A 23 -3.02 -12.40 -17.04
N LEU A 24 -3.42 -12.80 -15.84
CA LEU A 24 -4.55 -12.19 -15.14
C LEU A 24 -4.29 -10.73 -14.74
N LEU A 25 -3.01 -10.33 -14.65
CA LEU A 25 -2.62 -8.98 -14.29
C LEU A 25 -2.26 -8.15 -15.52
N GLU A 26 -2.17 -6.85 -15.31
CA GLU A 26 -1.79 -5.90 -16.35
C GLU A 26 -0.40 -6.24 -16.92
N GLN A 27 -0.27 -6.23 -18.25
CA GLN A 27 1.02 -6.44 -18.94
C GLN A 27 1.89 -5.18 -18.94
N ARG A 28 1.31 -4.07 -18.51
CA ARG A 28 1.96 -2.78 -18.47
C ARG A 28 1.32 -2.05 -17.34
N TYR A 29 2.13 -1.52 -16.44
CA TYR A 29 1.57 -0.57 -15.52
C TYR A 29 2.43 0.64 -15.30
N GLN A 30 1.80 1.72 -14.88
CA GLN A 30 2.36 3.06 -14.89
C GLN A 30 2.12 3.68 -13.52
N GLN A 31 3.09 4.45 -13.07
CA GLN A 31 3.13 5.19 -11.80
C GLN A 31 2.99 4.32 -10.55
N ILE A 32 3.83 3.29 -10.40
CA ILE A 32 3.80 2.38 -9.23
C ILE A 32 5.08 2.53 -8.42
N THR A 33 4.93 2.23 -7.16
CA THR A 33 6.03 2.13 -6.21
C THR A 33 6.62 0.71 -6.15
N PRO A 34 7.88 0.55 -5.76
CA PRO A 34 8.48 -0.77 -5.52
C PRO A 34 7.71 -1.62 -4.49
N GLU A 35 7.05 -0.96 -3.53
CA GLU A 35 6.23 -1.58 -2.48
C GLU A 35 4.94 -2.19 -3.03
N GLU A 36 4.29 -1.51 -3.98
CA GLU A 36 3.13 -2.03 -4.68
C GLU A 36 3.51 -3.18 -5.64
N ILE A 37 4.67 -3.08 -6.31
CA ILE A 37 5.21 -4.21 -7.10
C ILE A 37 5.48 -5.42 -6.21
N GLU A 38 6.03 -5.21 -5.01
CA GLU A 38 6.24 -6.28 -4.03
C GLU A 38 4.92 -6.92 -3.59
N LYS A 39 3.86 -6.15 -3.35
CA LYS A 39 2.55 -6.70 -2.99
C LYS A 39 1.94 -7.55 -4.10
N ILE A 40 2.18 -7.18 -5.35
CA ILE A 40 1.65 -7.89 -6.51
C ILE A 40 2.52 -9.13 -6.81
N PHE A 41 3.80 -8.94 -7.11
CA PHE A 41 4.68 -10.00 -7.64
C PHE A 41 5.54 -10.70 -6.58
N GLY A 42 5.66 -10.10 -5.40
CA GLY A 42 6.46 -10.60 -4.29
C GLY A 42 7.80 -9.87 -4.09
N PRO A 43 8.42 -10.03 -2.90
CA PRO A 43 9.62 -9.30 -2.50
C PRO A 43 10.85 -9.62 -3.36
N ARG A 44 11.00 -10.89 -3.75
CA ARG A 44 12.10 -11.35 -4.60
C ARG A 44 12.06 -10.69 -5.98
N PHE A 45 10.87 -10.55 -6.57
CA PHE A 45 10.70 -9.92 -7.87
C PHE A 45 11.01 -8.42 -7.81
N SER A 46 10.48 -7.72 -6.80
CA SER A 46 10.73 -6.29 -6.60
C SER A 46 12.24 -5.97 -6.43
N THR A 47 12.95 -6.80 -5.66
CA THR A 47 14.39 -6.63 -5.42
C THR A 47 15.23 -6.78 -6.69
N GLU A 48 14.89 -7.77 -7.53
CA GLU A 48 15.60 -7.98 -8.80
C GLU A 48 15.27 -6.89 -9.81
N LEU A 49 14.03 -6.40 -9.81
CA LEU A 49 13.57 -5.34 -10.71
C LEU A 49 14.33 -4.02 -10.52
N ILE A 50 14.69 -3.66 -9.27
CA ILE A 50 15.46 -2.44 -8.98
C ILE A 50 16.86 -2.46 -9.61
N LYS A 51 17.42 -3.65 -9.86
CA LYS A 51 18.76 -3.82 -10.43
C LYS A 51 18.77 -3.87 -11.96
N VAL A 52 17.59 -3.86 -12.60
CA VAL A 52 17.47 -4.01 -14.04
C VAL A 52 17.92 -2.73 -14.78
N PRO A 53 18.80 -2.84 -15.79
CA PRO A 53 19.14 -1.73 -16.67
C PRO A 53 17.90 -1.17 -17.38
N LEU A 54 17.86 0.15 -17.50
CA LEU A 54 16.78 0.84 -18.19
C LEU A 54 16.79 0.50 -19.69
N ARG A 55 15.59 0.42 -20.26
CA ARG A 55 15.28 0.19 -21.68
C ARG A 55 15.77 -1.14 -22.24
N GLU A 56 16.24 -2.04 -21.39
CA GLU A 56 16.67 -3.38 -21.74
C GLU A 56 15.67 -4.42 -21.20
N TRP A 57 15.47 -5.49 -21.98
CA TRP A 57 14.69 -6.64 -21.52
C TRP A 57 15.56 -7.51 -20.63
N GLN A 58 15.09 -7.78 -19.42
CA GLN A 58 15.74 -8.66 -18.45
C GLN A 58 14.84 -9.80 -18.02
N GLY A 59 15.41 -10.98 -17.91
CA GLY A 59 14.78 -12.18 -17.39
C GLY A 59 15.57 -13.43 -17.76
N PRO A 60 15.25 -14.58 -17.16
CA PRO A 60 14.03 -14.90 -16.41
C PRO A 60 14.01 -14.41 -14.95
N ILE A 61 13.05 -13.56 -14.58
CA ILE A 61 12.81 -13.15 -13.19
C ILE A 61 11.64 -13.95 -12.62
N ALA A 62 11.88 -14.70 -11.55
CA ALA A 62 10.84 -15.47 -10.87
C ALA A 62 9.99 -14.57 -9.95
N SER A 63 8.67 -14.68 -10.07
CA SER A 63 7.67 -14.12 -9.17
C SER A 63 6.79 -15.23 -8.58
N GLY A 64 5.88 -14.89 -7.67
CA GLY A 64 4.88 -15.83 -7.15
C GLY A 64 3.95 -16.42 -8.23
N TYR A 65 3.84 -15.78 -9.39
CA TYR A 65 3.01 -16.23 -10.51
C TYR A 65 3.77 -17.01 -11.59
N GLY A 66 5.10 -17.13 -11.48
CA GLY A 66 5.93 -17.84 -12.45
C GLY A 66 7.12 -17.00 -12.92
N ILE A 67 7.54 -17.22 -14.17
CA ILE A 67 8.73 -16.59 -14.73
C ILE A 67 8.33 -15.45 -15.67
N HIS A 68 8.91 -14.28 -15.43
CA HIS A 68 8.64 -13.06 -16.19
C HIS A 68 9.88 -12.52 -16.89
N LEU A 69 9.65 -11.92 -18.04
CA LEU A 69 10.59 -11.00 -18.69
C LEU A 69 10.12 -9.58 -18.35
N VAL A 70 11.03 -8.66 -18.11
CA VAL A 70 10.68 -7.29 -17.71
C VAL A 70 11.55 -6.31 -18.46
N LYS A 71 10.97 -5.20 -18.90
CA LYS A 71 11.70 -4.06 -19.45
C LYS A 71 11.36 -2.82 -18.64
N VAL A 72 12.37 -2.16 -18.09
CA VAL A 72 12.14 -0.94 -17.30
C VAL A 72 12.40 0.25 -18.19
N ASP A 73 11.35 0.93 -18.68
CA ASP A 73 11.53 2.08 -19.57
C ASP A 73 12.15 3.29 -18.85
N ASP A 74 11.75 3.51 -17.60
CA ASP A 74 12.25 4.58 -16.73
C ASP A 74 12.08 4.17 -15.27
N HIS A 75 13.01 4.59 -14.40
CA HIS A 75 12.84 4.50 -12.96
C HIS A 75 13.30 5.82 -12.34
N GLU A 76 12.45 6.38 -11.48
CA GLU A 76 12.82 7.55 -10.69
C GLU A 76 13.11 7.04 -9.28
N THR A 77 14.39 7.00 -8.90
CA THR A 77 14.75 6.77 -7.51
C THR A 77 14.11 7.90 -6.72
N SER A 78 13.14 7.58 -5.84
CA SER A 78 12.60 8.57 -4.92
C SER A 78 13.78 9.06 -4.10
N ARG A 79 14.27 10.25 -4.43
CA ARG A 79 15.36 10.86 -3.69
C ARG A 79 14.79 11.06 -2.30
N ALA A 80 15.33 10.33 -1.31
CA ALA A 80 14.95 10.49 0.08
C ALA A 80 14.99 11.99 0.38
N THR A 81 13.82 12.61 0.54
CA THR A 81 13.73 14.03 0.84
C THR A 81 14.57 14.26 2.08
N ALA A 82 15.49 15.23 2.02
CA ALA A 82 16.42 15.45 3.12
C ALA A 82 15.66 15.48 4.45
N LEU A 83 16.15 14.74 5.46
CA LEU A 83 15.51 14.65 6.77
C LEU A 83 15.16 16.04 7.35
N ASN A 84 15.93 17.07 6.99
CA ASN A 84 15.68 18.46 7.36
C ASN A 84 14.33 19.00 6.87
N THR A 85 13.88 18.62 5.66
CA THR A 85 12.64 19.11 5.06
C THR A 85 11.40 18.45 5.64
N VAL A 86 11.52 17.20 6.13
CA VAL A 86 10.37 16.41 6.62
C VAL A 86 10.37 16.24 8.15
N ARG A 87 11.38 16.78 8.86
CA ARG A 87 11.54 16.62 10.32
C ARG A 87 10.29 17.00 11.10
N GLU A 88 9.65 18.13 10.76
CA GLU A 88 8.46 18.59 11.48
C GLU A 88 7.25 17.68 11.27
N GLN A 89 7.09 17.11 10.08
CA GLN A 89 6.02 16.16 9.81
C GLN A 89 6.26 14.84 10.56
N VAL A 90 7.45 14.27 10.44
CA VAL A 90 7.84 13.02 11.15
C VAL A 90 7.71 13.19 12.66
N LYS A 91 8.11 14.35 13.21
CA LYS A 91 7.99 14.65 14.64
C LYS A 91 6.53 14.69 15.09
N ARG A 92 5.64 15.31 14.32
CA ARG A 92 4.20 15.32 14.62
C ARG A 92 3.63 13.91 14.60
N ASP A 93 3.90 13.15 13.54
CA ASP A 93 3.38 11.80 13.37
C ASP A 93 3.88 10.86 14.48
N TRP A 94 5.15 11.02 14.87
CA TRP A 94 5.74 10.27 15.99
C TRP A 94 5.09 10.64 17.34
N LEU A 95 4.87 11.93 17.61
CA LEU A 95 4.18 12.36 18.84
C LEU A 95 2.76 11.82 18.92
N ASP A 96 2.03 11.80 17.80
CA ASP A 96 0.67 11.28 17.77
C ASP A 96 0.64 9.75 17.90
N ALA A 97 1.57 9.04 17.28
CA ALA A 97 1.74 7.61 17.49
C ALA A 97 2.04 7.29 18.96
N LYS A 98 2.96 8.04 19.59
CA LYS A 98 3.30 7.83 21.01
C LYS A 98 2.13 8.14 21.94
N ARG A 99 1.34 9.17 21.64
CA ARG A 99 0.11 9.49 22.39
C ARG A 99 -0.92 8.35 22.29
N ARG A 100 -1.11 7.76 21.11
CA ARG A 100 -2.02 6.61 20.95
C ARG A 100 -1.57 5.41 21.78
N GLU A 101 -0.29 5.06 21.69
CA GLU A 101 0.30 3.96 22.47
C GLU A 101 0.11 4.14 23.98
N ILE A 102 0.37 5.35 24.49
CA ILE A 102 0.18 5.67 25.93
C ILE A 102 -1.30 5.58 26.31
N LYS A 103 -2.21 6.10 25.47
CA LYS A 103 -3.65 6.03 25.71
C LYS A 103 -4.14 4.59 25.77
N GLU A 104 -3.74 3.75 24.82
CA GLU A 104 -4.10 2.33 24.78
C GLU A 104 -3.57 1.58 26.00
N ALA A 105 -2.30 1.80 26.35
CA ALA A 105 -1.70 1.19 27.53
C ALA A 105 -2.40 1.62 28.83
N THR A 106 -2.80 2.90 28.92
CA THR A 106 -3.52 3.43 30.07
C THR A 106 -4.94 2.88 30.15
N LEU A 107 -5.65 2.85 29.02
CA LEU A 107 -7.00 2.28 28.92
C LEU A 107 -6.99 0.80 29.33
N LYS A 108 -6.01 0.03 28.85
CA LYS A 108 -5.85 -1.38 29.23
C LYS A 108 -5.67 -1.53 30.74
N LYS A 109 -4.76 -0.76 31.35
CA LYS A 109 -4.54 -0.76 32.81
C LYS A 109 -5.77 -0.37 33.61
N LEU A 110 -6.61 0.53 33.09
CA LEU A 110 -7.86 0.91 33.75
C LEU A 110 -8.91 -0.20 33.62
N ARG A 111 -9.06 -0.79 32.43
CA ARG A 111 -9.98 -1.91 32.20
C ARG A 111 -9.63 -3.14 33.06
N ASP A 112 -8.35 -3.40 33.27
CA ASP A 112 -7.91 -4.53 34.11
C ASP A 112 -8.25 -4.32 35.60
N ARG A 113 -8.43 -3.07 36.05
CA ARG A 113 -8.71 -2.73 37.46
C ARG A 113 -10.18 -2.47 37.76
N TYR A 114 -10.99 -2.18 36.75
CA TYR A 114 -12.38 -1.76 36.94
C TYR A 114 -13.31 -2.59 36.07
N GLU A 115 -14.33 -3.16 36.71
CA GLU A 115 -15.44 -3.80 36.02
C GLU A 115 -16.35 -2.72 35.42
N VAL A 116 -16.48 -2.73 34.09
CA VAL A 116 -17.36 -1.80 33.38
C VAL A 116 -18.73 -2.45 33.26
N VAL A 117 -19.69 -1.99 34.08
CA VAL A 117 -21.09 -2.41 33.99
C VAL A 117 -21.85 -1.44 33.10
N ILE A 118 -22.47 -1.97 32.05
CA ILE A 118 -23.33 -1.20 31.14
C ILE A 118 -24.78 -1.44 31.54
N ASP A 119 -25.51 -0.38 31.86
CA ASP A 119 -26.97 -0.44 31.99
C ASP A 119 -27.58 -0.52 30.58
N GLU A 120 -28.11 -1.69 30.22
CA GLU A 120 -28.65 -1.93 28.89
C GLU A 120 -29.89 -1.10 28.56
N ALA A 121 -30.68 -0.69 29.56
CA ALA A 121 -31.87 0.13 29.35
C ALA A 121 -31.48 1.58 29.04
N ALA A 122 -30.53 2.12 29.82
CA ALA A 122 -29.98 3.46 29.59
C ALA A 122 -29.15 3.53 28.29
N PHE A 123 -28.39 2.47 27.97
CA PHE A 123 -27.61 2.40 26.74
C PHE A 123 -28.51 2.40 25.50
N ARG A 124 -29.57 1.57 25.49
CA ARG A 124 -30.55 1.53 24.39
C ARG A 124 -31.27 2.87 24.22
N ALA A 125 -31.72 3.50 25.31
CA ALA A 125 -32.36 4.81 25.25
C ALA A 125 -31.44 5.90 24.65
N THR A 126 -30.15 5.85 24.97
CA THR A 126 -29.15 6.84 24.47
C THR A 126 -28.84 6.64 22.98
N VAL A 127 -28.70 5.39 22.53
CA VAL A 127 -28.42 5.07 21.12
C VAL A 127 -29.59 5.49 20.23
N ILE A 128 -30.83 5.24 20.66
CA ILE A 128 -32.05 5.64 19.94
C ILE A 128 -32.18 7.17 19.89
N ALA A 129 -31.91 7.87 20.99
CA ALA A 129 -31.94 9.34 21.01
C ALA A 129 -30.85 9.99 20.12
N GLN A 130 -29.75 9.28 19.83
CA GLN A 130 -28.71 9.77 18.91
C GLN A 130 -29.05 9.49 17.45
N SER A 131 -29.73 8.39 17.12
CA SER A 131 -30.19 8.12 15.75
C SER A 131 -31.24 9.12 15.28
N ASP A 132 -32.12 9.57 16.18
CA ASP A 132 -33.17 10.54 15.84
C ASP A 132 -32.59 11.93 15.58
N ARG A 133 -31.52 12.31 16.32
CA ARG A 133 -30.85 13.62 16.15
C ARG A 133 -30.08 13.76 14.83
N VAL A 134 -29.62 12.65 14.24
CA VAL A 134 -28.89 12.65 12.97
C VAL A 134 -29.85 12.87 11.77
N GLN A 135 -31.14 12.59 11.93
CA GLN A 135 -32.13 12.79 10.86
C GLN A 135 -32.66 14.23 10.74
N GLU A 136 -32.55 15.06 11.78
CA GLU A 136 -33.05 16.44 11.78
C GLU A 136 -32.09 17.47 11.14
N THR A 137 -30.80 17.18 11.00
CA THR A 137 -29.82 18.11 10.41
C THR A 137 -29.68 17.99 8.88
N GLY A 138 -30.64 17.34 8.22
CA GLY A 138 -30.63 17.01 6.79
C GLY A 138 -31.76 17.64 5.98
N GLN A 139 -32.16 18.87 6.29
CA GLN A 139 -33.10 19.66 5.48
C GLN A 139 -32.55 21.05 5.19
#